data_AF-A0A381W2Y5-F1
#
_entry.id   AF-A0A381W2Y5-F1
#
_cell.length_a   1.000
_cell.length_b   1.000
_cell.length_c   1.000
_cell.angle_alpha   90.00
_cell.angle_beta   90.00
_cell.angle_gamma   90.00
#
_symmetry.space_group_name_H-M   'P 1'
#
loop_
_entity.id
_entity.type
_entity.pdbx_description
1 polymer ?
#
loop_
_entity_poly.entity_id
_entity_poly.type
_entity_poly.pdbx_seq_one_letter_code
_entity_poly.pdbx_strand_id
1 'polypeptide(L)' 'MTGLALTLAGSIGATTASAENWPTWRGPAANGVAPGGNPPTEFSESKNVQWKTKVPGSGSSTPVI' A
#
# COMPACT_ATOMS: atom_id res chain seq x y z
N MET A 1 -38.38 32.61 -1.43
CA MET A 1 -37.11 32.79 -0.70
C MET A 1 -36.11 31.80 -1.27
N THR A 2 -35.18 32.30 -2.08
CA THR A 2 -33.92 31.65 -2.49
C THR A 2 -33.18 31.22 -1.21
N GLY A 3 -32.68 30.01 -1.02
CA GLY A 3 -31.79 29.23 -1.87
C GLY A 3 -30.39 29.30 -1.24
N LEU A 4 -29.95 28.24 -0.56
CA LEU A 4 -28.52 28.04 -0.26
C LEU A 4 -28.25 26.55 0.00
N ALA A 5 -27.91 25.83 -1.07
CA ALA A 5 -27.29 24.52 -0.97
C ALA A 5 -25.81 24.74 -0.64
N LEU A 6 -25.38 24.33 0.55
CA LEU A 6 -24.00 24.43 0.99
C LEU A 6 -23.21 23.25 0.38
N THR A 7 -22.55 23.49 -0.74
CA THR A 7 -21.60 22.54 -1.33
C THR A 7 -20.30 22.54 -0.51
N LEU A 8 -20.11 21.52 0.31
CA LEU A 8 -18.83 21.29 1.00
C LEU A 8 -17.85 20.69 -0.01
N ALA A 9 -17.04 21.53 -0.64
CA ALA A 9 -15.92 21.10 -1.46
C ALA A 9 -14.80 20.59 -0.54
N GLY A 10 -14.86 19.30 -0.18
CA GLY A 10 -13.80 18.62 0.56
C GLY A 10 -12.57 18.46 -0.33
N SER A 11 -11.52 19.22 -0.07
CA SER A 11 -10.21 18.99 -0.67
C SER A 11 -9.68 17.63 -0.23
N ILE A 12 -9.55 16.70 -1.19
CA ILE A 12 -8.90 15.40 -0.98
C ILE A 12 -7.41 15.66 -0.78
N GLY A 13 -6.97 15.74 0.47
CA GLY A 13 -5.55 15.84 0.81
C GLY A 13 -4.85 14.53 0.44
N ALA A 14 -3.98 14.57 -0.56
CA ALA A 14 -3.11 13.44 -0.87
C ALA A 14 -2.01 13.34 0.19
N THR A 15 -2.07 12.33 1.05
CA THR A 15 -0.94 11.95 1.90
C THR A 15 0.19 11.45 1.00
N THR A 16 1.32 12.16 1.00
CA THR A 16 2.55 11.67 0.39
C THR A 16 3.16 10.60 1.30
N ALA A 17 3.10 9.34 0.86
CA ALA A 17 3.88 8.29 1.49
C ALA A 17 5.36 8.53 1.22
N SER A 18 6.16 8.75 2.26
CA SER A 18 7.62 8.80 2.15
C SER A 18 8.15 7.38 2.26
N ALA A 19 8.30 6.71 1.11
CA ALA A 19 8.96 5.42 1.01
C ALA A 19 10.39 5.63 0.52
N GLU A 20 11.34 4.90 1.09
CA GLU A 20 12.71 4.86 0.58
C GLU A 20 12.74 4.12 -0.77
N ASN A 21 13.61 4.55 -1.69
CA ASN A 21 13.76 3.88 -2.99
C ASN A 21 14.41 2.49 -2.79
N TRP A 22 13.92 1.45 -3.45
CA TRP A 22 14.44 0.07 -3.33
C TRP A 22 15.06 -0.41 -4.67
N PRO A 23 16.25 0.08 -5.06
CA PRO A 23 16.78 -0.08 -6.42
C PRO A 23 17.33 -1.49 -6.73
N THR A 24 17.46 -2.37 -5.74
CA THR A 24 17.99 -3.74 -5.89
C THR A 24 17.23 -4.70 -4.98
N TRP A 25 17.34 -6.01 -5.21
CA TRP A 25 16.61 -7.05 -4.47
C TRP A 25 16.71 -6.88 -2.94
N ARG A 26 17.87 -6.46 -2.43
CA ARG A 26 18.14 -6.29 -0.99
C ARG A 26 18.10 -4.84 -0.50
N GLY A 27 17.52 -3.93 -1.27
CA GLY A 27 17.34 -2.54 -0.88
C GLY A 27 18.62 -1.69 -0.95
N PRO A 28 18.55 -0.42 -0.55
CA PRO A 28 19.65 0.56 -0.67
C PRO A 28 20.98 0.09 -0.06
N ALA A 29 20.90 -0.55 1.10
CA ALA A 29 22.07 -1.05 1.83
C ALA A 29 22.46 -2.49 1.44
N ALA A 30 21.79 -3.09 0.46
CA ALA A 30 22.01 -4.45 -0.01
C ALA A 30 21.94 -5.56 1.07
N ASN A 31 21.26 -5.31 2.20
CA ASN A 31 21.16 -6.23 3.33
C ASN A 31 19.75 -6.80 3.56
N GLY A 32 18.74 -6.33 2.84
CA GLY A 32 17.36 -6.80 2.94
C GLY A 32 16.60 -6.27 4.16
N VAL A 33 17.12 -5.25 4.84
CA VAL A 33 16.48 -4.62 6.01
C VAL A 33 15.71 -3.38 5.56
N ALA A 34 14.50 -3.20 6.10
CA ALA A 34 13.72 -1.97 5.97
C ALA A 34 13.74 -1.20 7.32
N PRO A 35 14.64 -0.21 7.50
CA PRO A 35 14.75 0.53 8.76
C PRO A 35 13.44 1.23 9.12
N GLY A 36 12.97 1.07 10.36
CA GLY A 36 11.70 1.67 10.82
C GLY A 36 10.45 1.06 10.18
N GLY A 37 10.59 -0.02 9.42
CA GLY A 37 9.45 -0.76 8.86
C GLY A 37 8.57 -1.32 9.96
N ASN A 38 7.25 -1.14 9.81
CA ASN A 38 6.23 -1.71 10.68
C ASN A 38 5.20 -2.49 9.82
N PRO A 39 5.60 -3.61 9.19
CA PRO A 39 4.71 -4.36 8.33
C PRO A 39 3.58 -4.99 9.15
N PRO A 40 2.36 -5.11 8.61
CA PRO A 40 1.30 -5.87 9.25
C PRO A 40 1.70 -7.34 9.36
N THR A 41 1.39 -7.96 10.49
CA THR A 41 1.73 -9.37 10.78
C THR A 41 0.55 -10.33 10.58
N GLU A 42 -0.63 -9.81 10.27
CA GLU A 42 -1.85 -10.57 10.05
C GLU A 42 -2.47 -10.19 8.72
N PHE A 43 -2.88 -11.18 7.93
CA PHE A 43 -3.51 -10.97 6.63
C PHE A 43 -4.75 -11.85 6.46
N SER A 44 -5.76 -11.32 5.79
CA SER A 44 -6.92 -12.06 5.31
C SER A 44 -7.46 -11.42 4.03
N GLU A 45 -8.45 -12.05 3.38
CA GLU A 45 -9.14 -11.46 2.23
C GLU A 45 -9.72 -10.06 2.49
N SER A 46 -9.95 -9.70 3.76
CA SER A 46 -10.52 -8.41 4.17
C SER A 46 -9.61 -7.57 5.08
N LYS A 47 -8.44 -8.08 5.49
CA LYS A 47 -7.55 -7.41 6.46
C LYS A 47 -6.16 -7.23 5.88
N ASN A 48 -5.64 -5.99 5.97
CA ASN A 48 -4.28 -5.61 5.59
C ASN A 48 -3.91 -5.88 4.12
N VAL A 49 -4.89 -6.16 3.25
CA VAL A 49 -4.72 -6.24 1.79
C VAL A 49 -5.13 -4.90 1.16
N GLN A 50 -4.16 -4.17 0.63
CA GLN A 50 -4.41 -2.87 -0.04
C GLN A 50 -4.94 -3.06 -1.46
N TRP A 51 -4.45 -4.07 -2.18
CA TRP A 51 -4.86 -4.38 -3.53
C TRP A 51 -4.61 -5.84 -3.85
N LYS A 52 -5.34 -6.36 -4.84
CA LYS A 52 -5.12 -7.69 -5.43
C LYS A 52 -5.42 -7.63 -6.92
N THR A 53 -4.64 -8.37 -7.71
CA THR A 53 -4.85 -8.49 -9.15
C THR A 53 -4.75 -9.95 -9.57
N LYS A 54 -5.48 -10.31 -10.63
CA LYS A 54 -5.43 -11.66 -11.19
C LYS A 54 -4.17 -11.81 -12.04
N VAL A 55 -3.30 -12.74 -11.67
CA VAL A 55 -2.17 -13.15 -12.50
C VAL A 55 -2.65 -14.22 -13.49
N PRO A 56 -2.43 -14.07 -14.81
CA PRO A 56 -2.79 -15.09 -15.78
C PRO A 56 -2.03 -16.41 -15.58
N GLY A 57 -2.67 -17.54 -15.87
CA GLY A 57 -2.08 -18.87 -15.71
C GLY A 57 -2.21 -19.43 -14.28
N SER A 58 -1.55 -20.56 -14.03
CA SER A 58 -1.51 -21.21 -12.71
C SER A 58 -0.18 -20.88 -12.03
N GLY A 59 -0.23 -20.35 -10.81
CA GLY A 59 0.95 -20.15 -9.98
C GLY A 59 1.31 -21.43 -9.22
N SER A 60 2.60 -21.73 -9.12
CA SER A 60 3.15 -22.63 -8.10
C SER A 60 4.16 -21.84 -7.29
N SER A 61 3.79 -21.46 -6.07
CA SER A 61 4.64 -20.69 -5.18
C SER A 61 4.46 -21.16 -3.74
N THR A 62 5.51 -21.06 -2.94
CA THR A 62 5.45 -21.21 -1.49
C THR A 62 5.13 -19.86 -0.87
N PRO A 63 4.19 -19.77 0.09
CA PRO A 63 3.90 -18.50 0.74
C PRO A 63 5.16 -17.95 1.42
N VAL A 64 5.47 -16.68 1.18
CA VAL A 64 6.48 -15.92 1.92
C VAL A 64 5.75 -14.76 2.60
N ILE A 65 5.99 -14.57 3.89
CA ILE A 65 5.50 -13.44 4.70
C ILE A 65 6.74 -12.69 5.20
#